data_AF-A0A347AEB4-F1
#
_entry.id   AF-A0A347AEB4-F1
#
_cell.length_a   1.000
_cell.length_b   1.000
_cell.length_c   1.000
_cell.angle_alpha   90.00
_cell.angle_beta   90.00
_cell.angle_gamma   90.00
#
_symmetry.space_group_name_H-M   'P 1'
#
loop_
_entity.id
_entity.type
_entity.pdbx_description
1 polymer ?
#
loop_
_entity_poly.entity_id
_entity_poly.type
_entity_poly.pdbx_seq_one_letter_code
_entity_poly.pdbx_strand_id
1 'polypeptide(L)'
;MKKGINKNNNLIKFLIILGIVICSLSLVAAHQPRITDGDYSLLENAVLIEQPEISQAFYGQLTGKPVYYKITSDKPFKLYVGILIPDISGVQKNFMSVEVTDSAGNSVLFLNGSDYDWKPYFEEFGGDQYLEGPEARKNVTAGTYYIKVFNSNNQGKYSLAVGEIESFPPLESLQAMVLLPILKQQFFEKNIVVFLLQFVGIIIALGTLTVMLSLNLKAKKSEEWLETALKVNPYIKNFYWIGFILTIILWLAHYISNPLNILGIINTLVLVILVIMSYNLNKKFANITMDKLYLKRSVALYVLWWLFVFLTVTVI
;
A
#
# COMPACT_ATOMS: atom_id res chain seq x y z
N MET A 1 8.76 48.85 15.12
CA MET A 1 8.92 47.62 15.92
C MET A 1 8.71 46.39 15.04
N LYS A 2 9.80 45.70 14.63
CA LYS A 2 9.71 44.40 13.94
C LYS A 2 9.24 43.36 14.96
N LYS A 3 8.00 42.86 14.84
CA LYS A 3 7.54 41.68 15.59
C LYS A 3 8.46 40.51 15.19
N GLY A 4 9.36 40.14 16.09
CA GLY A 4 10.18 38.94 15.94
C GLY A 4 9.25 37.74 15.77
N ILE A 5 9.20 37.19 14.56
CA ILE A 5 8.48 35.94 14.31
C ILE A 5 9.24 34.88 15.10
N ASN A 6 8.64 34.43 16.20
CA ASN A 6 9.24 33.49 17.14
C ASN A 6 9.47 32.14 16.42
N LYS A 7 10.72 31.93 15.97
CA LYS A 7 11.14 30.83 15.10
C LYS A 7 10.86 29.45 15.72
N ASN A 8 10.89 29.35 17.05
CA ASN A 8 10.57 28.14 17.80
C ASN A 8 9.10 27.72 17.69
N ASN A 9 8.15 28.66 17.69
CA ASN A 9 6.74 28.32 17.61
C ASN A 9 6.34 27.72 16.26
N ASN A 10 7.02 28.13 15.18
CA ASN A 10 6.76 27.57 13.85
C ASN A 10 7.38 26.19 13.67
N LEU A 11 8.56 25.94 14.26
CA LEU A 11 9.17 24.61 14.27
C LEU A 11 8.33 23.62 15.06
N ILE A 12 7.86 24.01 16.24
CA ILE A 12 6.99 23.17 17.09
C ILE A 12 5.67 22.89 16.38
N LYS A 13 5.02 23.89 15.75
CA LYS A 13 3.81 23.67 14.95
C LYS A 13 4.05 22.75 13.75
N PHE A 14 5.20 22.89 13.08
CA PHE A 14 5.58 22.01 11.98
C PHE A 14 5.78 20.57 12.46
N LEU A 15 6.48 20.36 13.59
CA LEU A 15 6.69 19.04 14.17
C LEU A 15 5.38 18.42 14.68
N ILE A 16 4.45 19.22 15.21
CA ILE A 16 3.12 18.75 15.61
C ILE A 16 2.30 18.35 14.38
N ILE A 17 2.30 19.16 13.32
CA ILE A 17 1.58 18.82 12.07
C ILE A 17 2.21 17.60 11.41
N LEU A 18 3.55 17.51 11.36
CA LEU A 18 4.27 16.35 10.86
C LEU A 18 3.96 15.11 11.70
N GLY A 19 3.92 15.24 13.02
CA GLY A 19 3.51 14.18 13.94
C GLY A 19 2.07 13.74 13.71
N ILE A 20 1.13 14.67 13.53
CA ILE A 20 -0.28 14.37 13.21
C ILE A 20 -0.39 13.69 11.85
N VAL A 21 0.35 14.14 10.83
CA VAL A 21 0.37 13.52 9.50
C VAL A 21 0.95 12.11 9.55
N ILE A 22 2.06 11.90 10.27
CA ILE A 22 2.66 10.58 10.48
C ILE A 22 1.74 9.67 11.29
N CYS A 23 1.08 10.19 12.33
CA CYS A 23 0.09 9.43 13.11
C CYS A 23 -1.19 9.14 12.34
N SER A 24 -1.57 9.98 11.37
CA SER A 24 -2.71 9.73 10.47
C SER A 24 -2.40 8.74 9.34
N LEU A 25 -1.12 8.44 9.12
CA LEU A 25 -0.66 7.37 8.22
C LEU A 25 -0.59 6.02 8.94
N SER A 26 -1.43 5.81 9.96
CA SER A 26 -1.50 4.54 10.67
C SER A 26 -2.06 3.45 9.74
N LEU A 27 -1.19 2.93 8.89
CA LEU A 27 -1.29 1.63 8.21
C LEU A 27 -1.17 0.58 9.30
N VAL A 28 -2.24 0.44 10.06
CA VAL A 28 -2.40 -0.56 11.10
C VAL A 28 -2.77 -1.84 10.35
N ALA A 29 -1.76 -2.61 9.92
CA ALA A 29 -1.94 -3.84 9.17
C ALA A 29 -2.55 -4.92 10.08
N ALA A 30 -3.87 -5.14 10.01
CA ALA A 30 -4.61 -6.00 10.95
C ALA A 30 -4.06 -7.44 11.02
N HIS A 31 -3.46 -7.90 9.91
CA HIS A 31 -2.81 -9.19 9.79
C HIS A 31 -1.29 -9.07 9.86
N GLN A 32 -0.67 -10.02 10.55
CA GLN A 32 0.77 -10.21 10.50
C GLN A 32 1.12 -11.07 9.26
N PRO A 33 1.75 -10.49 8.20
CA PRO A 33 2.05 -11.24 7.00
C PRO A 33 3.19 -12.22 7.23
N ARG A 34 3.08 -13.41 6.62
CA ARG A 34 4.07 -14.47 6.61
C ARG A 34 4.21 -14.98 5.17
N ILE A 35 5.44 -15.09 4.67
CA ILE A 35 5.70 -15.73 3.38
C ILE A 35 6.03 -17.21 3.65
N THR A 36 5.29 -18.09 2.99
CA THR A 36 5.48 -19.54 3.05
C THR A 36 6.33 -19.98 1.86
N ASP A 37 7.64 -19.76 1.97
CA ASP A 37 8.63 -20.23 1.00
C ASP A 37 9.28 -21.53 1.49
N GLY A 38 9.13 -22.61 0.72
CA GLY A 38 9.71 -23.92 1.03
C GLY A 38 8.85 -25.10 0.58
N ASP A 39 9.40 -26.31 0.68
CA ASP A 39 8.61 -27.53 0.56
C ASP A 39 7.99 -27.85 1.93
N TYR A 40 6.69 -27.60 2.05
CA TYR A 40 5.88 -27.87 3.25
C TYR A 40 4.80 -28.91 2.96
N SER A 41 5.11 -29.88 2.12
CA SER A 41 4.16 -30.88 1.62
C SER A 41 3.92 -32.07 2.56
N LEU A 42 4.52 -32.09 3.74
CA LEU A 42 4.39 -33.17 4.72
C LEU A 42 4.03 -32.60 6.11
N LEU A 43 3.43 -33.44 6.97
CA LEU A 43 3.10 -33.04 8.34
C LEU A 43 4.35 -32.77 9.19
N GLU A 44 5.44 -33.49 8.90
CA GLU A 44 6.71 -33.41 9.64
C GLU A 44 7.48 -32.10 9.40
N ASN A 45 7.28 -31.47 8.25
CA ASN A 45 7.91 -30.20 7.91
C ASN A 45 6.93 -29.02 7.91
N ALA A 46 5.66 -29.23 8.27
CA ALA A 46 4.61 -28.22 8.23
C ALA A 46 5.00 -26.86 8.83
N VAL A 47 4.49 -25.78 8.23
CA VAL A 47 4.71 -24.39 8.69
C VAL A 47 4.14 -24.23 10.08
N LEU A 48 4.94 -23.75 11.03
CA LEU A 48 4.48 -23.52 12.39
C LEU A 48 3.65 -22.23 12.46
N ILE A 49 2.45 -22.34 13.01
CA ILE A 49 1.59 -21.21 13.36
C ILE A 49 1.69 -21.02 14.87
N GLU A 50 2.42 -19.99 15.27
CA GLU A 50 2.51 -19.56 16.66
C GLU A 50 1.35 -18.61 16.99
N GLN A 51 0.85 -18.65 18.23
CA GLN A 51 -0.25 -17.78 18.69
C GLN A 51 -1.46 -17.79 17.73
N PRO A 52 -2.12 -18.95 17.53
CA PRO A 52 -3.15 -19.15 16.51
C PRO A 52 -4.38 -18.24 16.67
N GLU A 53 -4.54 -17.54 17.80
CA GLU A 53 -5.58 -16.55 18.01
C GLU A 53 -5.24 -15.19 17.40
N ILE A 54 -3.95 -14.86 17.27
CA ILE A 54 -3.47 -13.61 16.66
C ILE A 54 -3.65 -13.69 15.15
N SER A 55 -4.21 -12.62 14.58
CA SER A 55 -4.52 -12.57 13.16
C SER A 55 -3.25 -12.52 12.30
N GLN A 56 -3.06 -13.57 11.51
CA GLN A 56 -1.91 -13.82 10.65
C GLN A 56 -2.39 -14.18 9.25
N ALA A 57 -1.64 -13.74 8.24
CA ALA A 57 -1.88 -14.07 6.84
C ALA A 57 -0.66 -14.77 6.24
N PHE A 58 -0.82 -16.03 5.87
CA PHE A 58 0.23 -16.86 5.27
C PHE A 58 0.07 -16.88 3.75
N TYR A 59 1.02 -16.25 3.06
CA TYR A 59 1.09 -16.17 1.61
C TYR A 59 1.89 -17.36 1.08
N GLY A 60 1.22 -18.28 0.40
CA GLY A 60 1.83 -19.50 -0.12
C GLY A 60 1.48 -19.78 -1.57
N GLN A 61 2.17 -20.75 -2.16
CA GLN A 61 1.90 -21.24 -3.50
C GLN A 61 1.97 -22.76 -3.54
N LEU A 62 0.98 -23.38 -4.16
CA LEU A 62 0.98 -24.81 -4.45
C LEU A 62 1.72 -25.05 -5.79
N THR A 63 2.62 -26.04 -5.80
CA THR A 63 3.51 -26.37 -6.93
C THR A 63 3.49 -27.86 -7.26
N GLY A 64 2.29 -28.45 -7.28
CA GLY A 64 2.02 -29.88 -7.52
C GLY A 64 1.82 -30.69 -6.24
N LYS A 65 2.04 -30.08 -5.07
CA LYS A 65 1.82 -30.69 -3.75
C LYS A 65 0.99 -29.76 -2.86
N PRO A 66 0.22 -30.31 -1.90
CA PRO A 66 -0.45 -29.50 -0.88
C PRO A 66 0.58 -28.85 0.05
N VAL A 67 0.14 -27.89 0.85
CA VAL A 67 0.95 -27.29 1.92
C VAL A 67 0.29 -27.54 3.27
N TYR A 68 1.10 -27.93 4.25
CA TYR A 68 0.68 -28.16 5.62
C TYR A 68 1.17 -27.08 6.56
N TYR A 69 0.29 -26.72 7.49
CA TYR A 69 0.57 -25.86 8.64
C TYR A 69 0.26 -26.63 9.93
N LYS A 70 0.93 -26.26 11.01
CA LYS A 70 0.80 -26.90 12.31
C LYS A 70 0.56 -25.86 13.40
N ILE A 71 -0.49 -26.07 14.19
CA ILE A 71 -0.77 -25.34 15.41
C ILE A 71 -0.51 -26.28 16.59
N THR A 72 0.11 -25.77 17.65
CA THR A 72 0.16 -26.46 18.95
C THR A 72 -0.21 -25.46 20.03
N SER A 73 -1.23 -25.79 20.83
CA SER A 73 -1.71 -24.95 21.93
C SER A 73 -1.87 -25.77 23.20
N ASP A 74 -1.42 -25.23 24.32
CA ASP A 74 -1.58 -25.79 25.66
C ASP A 74 -2.91 -25.40 26.34
N LYS A 75 -3.67 -24.51 25.70
CA LYS A 75 -4.98 -24.03 26.16
C LYS A 75 -6.04 -24.14 25.06
N PRO A 76 -7.33 -24.25 25.42
CA PRO A 76 -8.42 -24.09 24.45
C PRO A 76 -8.37 -22.72 23.77
N PHE A 77 -8.74 -22.67 22.49
CA PHE A 77 -8.74 -21.44 21.72
C PHE A 77 -9.83 -21.45 20.65
N LYS A 78 -10.14 -20.26 20.10
CA LYS A 78 -11.04 -20.12 18.95
C LYS A 78 -10.21 -20.24 17.68
N LEU A 79 -10.30 -21.39 17.02
CA LEU A 79 -9.70 -21.60 15.71
C LEU A 79 -10.50 -20.83 14.67
N TYR A 80 -9.82 -19.96 13.92
CA TYR A 80 -10.33 -19.32 12.73
C TYR A 80 -9.43 -19.67 11.56
N VAL A 81 -10.04 -20.03 10.43
CA VAL A 81 -9.33 -20.27 9.17
C VAL A 81 -10.14 -19.70 8.02
N GLY A 82 -9.51 -18.89 7.18
CA GLY A 82 -10.09 -18.35 5.94
C GLY A 82 -9.09 -18.49 4.79
N ILE A 83 -9.58 -18.57 3.56
CA ILE A 83 -8.73 -18.73 2.38
C ILE A 83 -9.07 -17.68 1.32
N LEU A 84 -8.04 -17.00 0.83
CA LEU A 84 -8.11 -16.05 -0.26
C LEU A 84 -7.21 -16.53 -1.41
N ILE A 85 -7.56 -16.16 -2.64
CA ILE A 85 -6.67 -16.28 -3.81
C ILE A 85 -6.48 -14.90 -4.44
N PRO A 86 -5.28 -14.54 -4.92
CA PRO A 86 -5.08 -13.23 -5.52
C PRO A 86 -5.85 -13.12 -6.85
N ASP A 87 -6.56 -12.01 -7.06
CA ASP A 87 -7.30 -11.74 -8.31
C ASP A 87 -6.39 -11.05 -9.32
N ILE A 88 -5.48 -11.83 -9.91
CA ILE A 88 -4.50 -11.37 -10.90
C ILE A 88 -5.05 -11.58 -12.30
N SER A 89 -5.11 -10.51 -13.09
CA SER A 89 -5.57 -10.57 -14.48
C SER A 89 -4.72 -11.52 -15.32
N GLY A 90 -5.37 -12.45 -16.04
CA GLY A 90 -4.70 -13.39 -16.94
C GLY A 90 -4.14 -14.65 -16.26
N VAL A 91 -4.22 -14.77 -14.93
CA VAL A 91 -3.82 -15.97 -14.18
C VAL A 91 -5.05 -16.86 -13.94
N GLN A 92 -4.89 -18.17 -14.13
CA GLN A 92 -5.96 -19.13 -13.86
C GLN A 92 -6.32 -19.13 -12.37
N LYS A 93 -7.62 -18.99 -12.08
CA LYS A 93 -8.18 -19.03 -10.74
C LYS A 93 -8.24 -20.48 -10.27
N ASN A 94 -7.30 -20.85 -9.41
CA ASN A 94 -7.24 -22.19 -8.81
C ASN A 94 -7.92 -22.15 -7.43
N PHE A 95 -9.20 -22.51 -7.36
CA PHE A 95 -9.97 -22.45 -6.12
C PHE A 95 -9.41 -23.39 -5.05
N MET A 96 -9.10 -22.82 -3.88
CA MET A 96 -8.38 -23.49 -2.80
C MET A 96 -9.34 -24.08 -1.78
N SER A 97 -9.09 -25.31 -1.36
CA SER A 97 -9.75 -25.96 -0.24
C SER A 97 -8.82 -26.05 0.96
N VAL A 98 -9.42 -26.08 2.14
CA VAL A 98 -8.70 -26.19 3.40
C VAL A 98 -9.30 -27.31 4.24
N GLU A 99 -8.46 -28.20 4.75
CA GLU A 99 -8.86 -29.22 5.72
C GLU A 99 -8.07 -29.01 7.01
N VAL A 100 -8.79 -29.03 8.15
CA VAL A 100 -8.15 -29.01 9.46
C VAL A 100 -8.37 -30.35 10.13
N THR A 101 -7.30 -30.97 10.61
CA THR A 101 -7.35 -32.21 11.38
C THR A 101 -6.74 -32.05 12.77
N ASP A 102 -7.17 -32.87 13.72
CA ASP A 102 -6.47 -33.03 15.00
C ASP A 102 -5.25 -33.97 14.85
N SER A 103 -4.48 -34.15 15.93
CA SER A 103 -3.33 -35.05 15.95
C SER A 103 -3.65 -36.52 15.69
N ALA A 104 -4.91 -36.95 15.85
CA ALA A 104 -5.35 -38.31 15.54
C ALA A 104 -5.83 -38.46 14.09
N GLY A 105 -5.84 -37.36 13.31
CA GLY A 105 -6.29 -37.34 11.92
C GLY A 105 -7.80 -37.16 11.77
N ASN A 106 -8.54 -36.86 12.84
CA ASN A 106 -9.97 -36.59 12.73
C ASN A 106 -10.20 -35.21 12.11
N SER A 107 -11.12 -35.11 11.16
CA SER A 107 -11.49 -33.84 10.54
C SER A 107 -12.19 -32.92 11.55
N VAL A 108 -11.63 -31.73 11.75
CA VAL A 108 -12.13 -30.69 12.66
C VAL A 108 -12.95 -29.66 11.88
N LEU A 109 -12.46 -29.26 10.70
CA LEU A 109 -13.09 -28.33 9.75
C LEU A 109 -12.74 -28.75 8.32
N PHE A 110 -13.66 -28.53 7.40
CA PHE A 110 -13.42 -28.68 5.97
C PHE A 110 -14.06 -27.52 5.21
N LEU A 111 -13.23 -26.79 4.46
CA LEU A 111 -13.60 -25.65 3.64
C LEU A 111 -13.47 -26.06 2.17
N ASN A 112 -14.58 -26.43 1.55
CA ASN A 112 -14.61 -26.85 0.16
C ASN A 112 -14.62 -25.65 -0.78
N GLY A 113 -13.45 -25.28 -1.32
CA GLY A 113 -13.35 -24.16 -2.26
C GLY A 113 -13.86 -24.48 -3.66
N SER A 114 -13.97 -25.75 -4.04
CA SER A 114 -14.41 -26.14 -5.39
C SER A 114 -15.90 -25.90 -5.64
N ASP A 115 -16.70 -25.89 -4.58
CA ASP A 115 -18.16 -25.69 -4.60
C ASP A 115 -18.55 -24.39 -3.87
N TYR A 116 -17.63 -23.43 -3.79
CA TYR A 116 -17.84 -22.16 -3.12
C TYR A 116 -18.06 -21.02 -4.12
N ASP A 117 -18.91 -20.06 -3.75
CA ASP A 117 -19.12 -18.83 -4.51
C ASP A 117 -18.02 -17.80 -4.14
N TRP A 118 -16.91 -17.84 -4.88
CA TRP A 118 -15.77 -16.94 -4.68
C TRP A 118 -16.10 -15.52 -5.10
N LYS A 119 -16.01 -14.56 -4.16
CA LYS A 119 -16.41 -13.17 -4.39
C LYS A 119 -15.21 -12.25 -4.54
N PRO A 120 -15.25 -11.25 -5.43
CA PRO A 120 -14.24 -10.19 -5.45
C PRO A 120 -14.16 -9.48 -4.09
N TYR A 121 -12.94 -9.35 -3.57
CA TYR A 121 -12.65 -8.72 -2.29
C TYR A 121 -11.44 -7.80 -2.43
N PHE A 122 -11.59 -6.55 -2.01
CA PHE A 122 -10.48 -5.61 -1.92
C PHE A 122 -10.00 -5.55 -0.48
N GLU A 123 -8.73 -5.91 -0.26
CA GLU A 123 -8.11 -5.87 1.06
C GLU A 123 -7.48 -4.50 1.27
N GLU A 124 -8.06 -3.72 2.18
CA GLU A 124 -7.79 -2.29 2.33
C GLU A 124 -6.39 -1.97 2.88
N PHE A 125 -5.78 -2.87 3.66
CA PHE A 125 -4.48 -2.63 4.27
C PHE A 125 -3.32 -2.88 3.30
N GLY A 126 -3.40 -3.96 2.53
CA GLY A 126 -2.46 -4.31 1.48
C GLY A 126 -2.72 -3.55 0.18
N GLY A 127 -3.94 -3.11 -0.09
CA GLY A 127 -4.32 -2.42 -1.31
C GLY A 127 -4.32 -3.35 -2.53
N ASP A 128 -4.72 -4.60 -2.33
CA ASP A 128 -4.66 -5.67 -3.33
C ASP A 128 -6.02 -6.37 -3.47
N GLN A 129 -6.29 -6.88 -4.68
CA GLN A 129 -7.54 -7.56 -5.01
C GLN A 129 -7.39 -9.06 -4.84
N TYR A 130 -8.40 -9.67 -4.25
CA TYR A 130 -8.51 -11.10 -4.02
C TYR A 130 -9.86 -11.60 -4.50
N LEU A 131 -9.96 -12.91 -4.62
CA LEU A 131 -11.22 -13.61 -4.47
C LEU A 131 -11.27 -14.20 -3.07
N GLU A 132 -12.35 -13.88 -2.37
CA GLU A 132 -12.65 -14.38 -1.04
C GLU A 132 -13.31 -15.75 -1.13
N GLY A 133 -12.68 -16.73 -0.49
CA GLY A 133 -13.13 -18.11 -0.41
C GLY A 133 -13.87 -18.40 0.90
N PRO A 134 -14.07 -19.70 1.21
CA PRO A 134 -14.73 -20.11 2.45
C PRO A 134 -13.88 -19.78 3.69
N GLU A 135 -14.58 -19.47 4.79
CA GLU A 135 -14.00 -19.29 6.12
C GLU A 135 -14.79 -20.07 7.18
N ALA A 136 -14.15 -20.45 8.29
CA ALA A 136 -14.84 -21.05 9.43
C ALA A 136 -14.20 -20.71 10.76
N ARG A 137 -15.02 -20.83 11.81
CA ARG A 137 -14.68 -20.61 13.21
C ARG A 137 -15.10 -21.81 14.04
N LYS A 138 -14.25 -22.27 14.95
CA LYS A 138 -14.57 -23.37 15.88
C LYS A 138 -13.81 -23.21 17.18
N ASN A 139 -14.49 -23.36 18.31
CA ASN A 139 -13.81 -23.51 19.60
C ASN A 139 -13.21 -24.91 19.67
N VAL A 140 -11.91 -25.00 19.89
CA VAL A 140 -11.17 -26.25 19.99
C VAL A 140 -10.45 -26.33 21.33
N THR A 141 -10.19 -27.55 21.80
CA THR A 141 -9.46 -27.80 23.04
C THR A 141 -7.96 -27.52 22.85
N ALA A 142 -7.20 -27.56 23.95
CA ALA A 142 -5.75 -27.67 23.86
C ALA A 142 -5.37 -28.91 23.04
N GLY A 143 -4.30 -28.81 22.25
CA GLY A 143 -3.84 -29.88 21.39
C GLY A 143 -3.04 -29.42 20.17
N THR A 144 -2.73 -30.38 19.31
CA THR A 144 -2.07 -30.15 18.03
C THR A 144 -3.08 -30.29 16.89
N TYR A 145 -3.06 -29.33 15.97
CA TYR A 145 -3.90 -29.30 14.79
C TYR A 145 -3.06 -29.11 13.55
N TYR A 146 -3.47 -29.73 12.45
CA TYR A 146 -2.84 -29.57 11.15
C TYR A 146 -3.82 -28.95 10.17
N ILE A 147 -3.37 -27.94 9.44
CA ILE A 147 -4.14 -27.30 8.37
C ILE A 147 -3.50 -27.69 7.05
N LYS A 148 -4.27 -28.28 6.15
CA LYS A 148 -3.85 -28.64 4.81
C LYS A 148 -4.52 -27.72 3.81
N VAL A 149 -3.74 -26.99 3.03
CA VAL A 149 -4.22 -26.19 1.89
C VAL A 149 -3.93 -26.95 0.61
N PHE A 150 -4.96 -27.12 -0.23
CA PHE A 150 -4.86 -27.92 -1.44
C PHE A 150 -5.93 -27.53 -2.47
N ASN A 151 -5.80 -28.01 -3.70
CA ASN A 151 -6.88 -28.06 -4.68
C ASN A 151 -6.71 -29.27 -5.58
N SER A 152 -7.58 -29.45 -6.59
CA SER A 152 -7.58 -30.63 -7.46
C SER A 152 -6.23 -30.91 -8.13
N ASN A 153 -5.47 -29.86 -8.46
CA ASN A 153 -4.21 -29.97 -9.18
C ASN A 153 -2.99 -29.63 -8.29
N ASN A 154 -3.21 -29.22 -7.05
CA ASN A 154 -2.24 -28.59 -6.16
C ASN A 154 -1.44 -27.47 -6.84
N GLN A 155 -2.12 -26.51 -7.47
CA GLN A 155 -1.46 -25.39 -8.16
C GLN A 155 -2.03 -24.04 -7.74
N GLY A 156 -1.21 -23.00 -7.77
CA GLY A 156 -1.65 -21.61 -7.62
C GLY A 156 -1.34 -20.99 -6.27
N LYS A 157 -1.45 -19.67 -6.22
CA LYS A 157 -1.16 -18.82 -5.05
C LYS A 157 -2.39 -18.72 -4.14
N TYR A 158 -2.16 -18.59 -2.84
CA TYR A 158 -3.21 -18.41 -1.85
C TYR A 158 -2.72 -17.59 -0.66
N SER A 159 -3.66 -16.98 0.07
CA SER A 159 -3.42 -16.41 1.40
C SER A 159 -4.31 -17.12 2.40
N LEU A 160 -3.69 -17.81 3.36
CA LEU A 160 -4.37 -18.49 4.46
C LEU A 160 -4.43 -17.54 5.66
N ALA A 161 -5.63 -17.11 6.02
CA ALA A 161 -5.87 -16.31 7.22
C ALA A 161 -6.09 -17.23 8.43
N VAL A 162 -5.38 -16.98 9.54
CA VAL A 162 -5.53 -17.69 10.81
C VAL A 162 -5.59 -16.70 11.96
N GLY A 163 -6.48 -16.93 12.92
CA GLY A 163 -6.68 -16.04 14.06
C GLY A 163 -7.45 -14.75 13.72
N GLU A 164 -8.08 -14.16 14.74
CA GLU A 164 -8.96 -12.99 14.61
C GLU A 164 -8.55 -11.83 15.53
N ILE A 165 -7.61 -12.05 16.46
CA ILE A 165 -7.15 -11.01 17.37
C ILE A 165 -6.12 -10.15 16.66
N GLU A 166 -6.48 -8.90 16.37
CA GLU A 166 -5.55 -7.92 15.81
C GLU A 166 -4.46 -7.55 16.83
N SER A 167 -3.20 -7.57 16.39
CA SER A 167 -2.05 -7.25 17.24
C SER A 167 -0.91 -6.65 16.42
N PHE A 168 -0.38 -5.51 16.88
CA PHE A 168 0.61 -4.70 16.16
C PHE A 168 1.88 -4.45 16.99
N PRO A 169 2.64 -5.49 17.35
CA PRO A 169 3.95 -5.29 17.97
C PRO A 169 4.88 -4.48 17.04
N PRO A 170 5.74 -3.59 17.58
CA PRO A 170 6.64 -2.79 16.75
C PRO A 170 7.52 -3.60 15.79
N LEU A 171 7.98 -4.78 16.22
CA LEU A 171 8.78 -5.66 15.38
C LEU A 171 7.99 -6.25 14.21
N GLU A 172 6.73 -6.64 14.46
CA GLU A 172 5.81 -7.12 13.42
C GLU A 172 5.48 -6.02 12.41
N SER A 173 5.28 -4.79 12.87
CA SER A 173 5.07 -3.64 11.98
C SER A 173 6.28 -3.38 11.08
N LEU A 174 7.50 -3.47 11.62
CA LEU A 174 8.73 -3.34 10.82
C LEU A 174 8.87 -4.48 9.81
N GLN A 175 8.57 -5.71 10.21
CA GLN A 175 8.59 -6.86 9.31
C GLN A 175 7.58 -6.70 8.17
N ALA A 176 6.35 -6.26 8.47
CA ALA A 176 5.34 -5.99 7.46
C ALA A 176 5.82 -4.95 6.43
N MET A 177 6.48 -3.86 6.86
CA MET A 177 7.05 -2.86 5.95
C MET A 177 8.07 -3.45 4.97
N VAL A 178 8.86 -4.45 5.38
CA VAL A 178 9.83 -5.13 4.52
C VAL A 178 9.16 -6.15 3.60
N LEU A 179 8.14 -6.87 4.08
CA LEU A 179 7.47 -7.92 3.33
C LEU A 179 6.49 -7.37 2.28
N LEU A 180 5.83 -6.24 2.52
CA LEU A 180 4.83 -5.68 1.59
C LEU A 180 5.38 -5.46 0.16
N PRO A 181 6.57 -4.85 -0.04
CA PRO A 181 7.21 -4.78 -1.35
C PRO A 181 7.40 -6.13 -2.03
N ILE A 182 7.85 -7.13 -1.27
CA ILE A 182 8.13 -8.49 -1.76
C ILE A 182 6.82 -9.16 -2.18
N LEU A 183 5.78 -9.08 -1.35
CA LEU A 183 4.44 -9.59 -1.66
C LEU A 183 3.87 -8.96 -2.92
N LYS A 184 3.94 -7.63 -3.04
CA LYS A 184 3.47 -6.93 -4.25
C LYS A 184 4.16 -7.44 -5.51
N GLN A 185 5.47 -7.67 -5.46
CA GLN A 185 6.21 -8.14 -6.61
C GLN A 185 6.02 -9.63 -6.91
N GLN A 186 6.19 -10.50 -5.91
CA GLN A 186 6.26 -11.95 -6.10
C GLN A 186 4.87 -12.61 -6.04
N PHE A 187 4.01 -12.15 -5.13
CA PHE A 187 2.69 -12.72 -4.94
C PHE A 187 1.67 -12.09 -5.89
N PHE A 188 1.61 -10.75 -5.98
CA PHE A 188 0.65 -10.03 -6.84
C PHE A 188 1.16 -9.69 -8.25
N GLU A 189 2.41 -10.04 -8.57
CA GLU A 189 3.02 -9.81 -9.90
C GLU A 189 3.04 -8.33 -10.32
N LYS A 190 3.00 -7.42 -9.34
CA LYS A 190 3.06 -5.99 -9.59
C LYS A 190 4.49 -5.55 -9.89
N ASN A 191 4.64 -4.61 -10.82
CA ASN A 191 5.95 -4.05 -11.16
C ASN A 191 6.37 -2.98 -10.15
N ILE A 192 7.08 -3.40 -9.09
CA ILE A 192 7.49 -2.48 -8.03
C ILE A 192 8.47 -1.39 -8.49
N VAL A 193 9.25 -1.66 -9.54
CA VAL A 193 10.16 -0.66 -10.13
C VAL A 193 9.36 0.49 -10.73
N VAL A 194 8.26 0.19 -11.42
CA VAL A 194 7.36 1.23 -11.96
C VAL A 194 6.78 2.09 -10.84
N PHE A 195 6.33 1.48 -9.74
CA PHE A 195 5.82 2.22 -8.59
C PHE A 195 6.90 3.07 -7.91
N LEU A 196 8.08 2.52 -7.68
CA LEU A 196 9.21 3.27 -7.11
C LEU A 196 9.58 4.47 -7.99
N LEU A 197 9.70 4.27 -9.30
CA LEU A 197 9.98 5.35 -10.25
C LEU A 197 8.86 6.40 -10.27
N GLN A 198 7.61 5.99 -10.06
CA GLN A 198 6.48 6.89 -9.98
C GLN A 198 6.58 7.77 -8.72
N PHE A 199 6.92 7.19 -7.58
CA PHE A 199 7.20 7.95 -6.36
C PHE A 199 8.39 8.90 -6.56
N VAL A 200 9.44 8.49 -7.26
CA VAL A 200 10.56 9.39 -7.61
C VAL A 200 10.06 10.58 -8.44
N GLY A 201 9.23 10.35 -9.45
CA GLY A 201 8.61 11.42 -10.25
C GLY A 201 7.81 12.40 -9.40
N ILE A 202 6.95 11.86 -8.52
CA ILE A 202 6.13 12.63 -7.59
C ILE A 202 7.03 13.46 -6.65
N ILE A 203 8.04 12.85 -6.03
CA ILE A 203 8.95 13.51 -5.09
C ILE A 203 9.72 14.64 -5.78
N ILE A 204 10.22 14.43 -6.99
CA ILE A 204 10.91 15.47 -7.77
C ILE A 204 9.96 16.63 -8.05
N ALA A 205 8.73 16.35 -8.52
CA ALA A 205 7.75 17.38 -8.87
C ALA A 205 7.27 18.15 -7.61
N LEU A 206 6.77 17.45 -6.60
CA LEU A 206 6.28 18.05 -5.35
C LEU A 206 7.39 18.73 -4.56
N GLY A 207 8.59 18.13 -4.49
CA GLY A 207 9.75 18.71 -3.83
C GLY A 207 10.15 20.04 -4.48
N THR A 208 10.24 20.05 -5.82
CA THR A 208 10.52 21.28 -6.57
C THR A 208 9.43 22.34 -6.36
N LEU A 209 8.15 21.94 -6.44
CA LEU A 209 7.02 22.85 -6.21
C LEU A 209 7.03 23.45 -4.80
N THR A 210 7.43 22.65 -3.80
CA THR A 210 7.57 23.09 -2.40
C THR A 210 8.65 24.16 -2.27
N VAL A 211 9.80 23.96 -2.91
CA VAL A 211 10.90 24.94 -2.92
C VAL A 211 10.43 26.24 -3.59
N MET A 212 9.82 26.16 -4.77
CA MET A 212 9.29 27.32 -5.49
C MET A 212 8.25 28.08 -4.67
N LEU A 213 7.29 27.37 -4.05
CA LEU A 213 6.27 27.97 -3.19
C LEU A 213 6.89 28.66 -1.97
N SER A 214 7.89 28.04 -1.35
CA SER A 214 8.61 28.58 -0.19
C SER A 214 9.37 29.86 -0.54
N LEU A 215 10.06 29.89 -1.67
CA LEU A 215 10.74 31.09 -2.17
C LEU A 215 9.74 32.21 -2.46
N ASN A 216 8.63 31.92 -3.14
CA ASN A 216 7.60 32.91 -3.45
C ASN A 216 6.90 33.47 -2.20
N LEU A 217 6.69 32.63 -1.17
CA LEU A 217 6.15 33.05 0.13
C LEU A 217 7.07 34.03 0.86
N LYS A 218 8.38 33.82 0.77
CA LYS A 218 9.39 34.71 1.36
C LYS A 218 9.57 35.98 0.53
N ALA A 219 9.59 35.87 -0.80
CA ALA A 219 9.69 36.99 -1.74
C ALA A 219 8.59 38.03 -1.52
N LYS A 220 7.37 37.61 -1.17
CA LYS A 220 6.27 38.52 -0.83
C LYS A 220 6.61 39.50 0.30
N LYS A 221 7.58 39.17 1.17
CA LYS A 221 7.94 39.94 2.36
C LYS A 221 9.33 40.58 2.27
N SER A 222 10.08 40.36 1.19
CA SER A 222 11.48 40.78 1.09
C SER A 222 11.96 40.78 -0.36
N GLU A 223 12.53 41.92 -0.79
CA GLU A 223 13.13 42.09 -2.11
C GLU A 223 14.35 41.17 -2.33
N GLU A 224 15.16 40.93 -1.29
CA GLU A 224 16.27 39.97 -1.34
C GLU A 224 15.79 38.55 -1.69
N TRP A 225 14.68 38.10 -1.06
CA TRP A 225 14.08 36.81 -1.39
C TRP A 225 13.41 36.80 -2.76
N LEU A 226 12.91 37.94 -3.25
CA LEU A 226 12.41 38.07 -4.61
C LEU A 226 13.55 37.87 -5.62
N GLU A 227 14.67 38.57 -5.46
CA GLU A 227 15.83 38.42 -6.33
C GLU A 227 16.33 36.97 -6.34
N THR A 228 16.39 36.34 -5.17
CA THR A 228 16.71 34.92 -5.01
C THR A 228 15.72 34.04 -5.77
N ALA A 229 14.41 34.27 -5.64
CA ALA A 229 13.38 33.50 -6.33
C ALA A 229 13.48 33.66 -7.86
N LEU A 230 13.72 34.88 -8.36
CA LEU A 230 13.91 35.17 -9.78
C LEU A 230 15.14 34.47 -10.35
N LYS A 231 16.22 34.39 -9.56
CA LYS A 231 17.44 33.67 -9.95
C LYS A 231 17.26 32.16 -9.93
N VAL A 232 16.63 31.60 -8.90
CA VAL A 232 16.56 30.13 -8.69
C VAL A 232 15.46 29.46 -9.50
N ASN A 233 14.25 30.04 -9.56
CA ASN A 233 13.08 29.42 -10.20
C ASN A 233 13.33 28.97 -11.65
N PRO A 234 14.04 29.72 -12.52
CA PRO A 234 14.34 29.29 -13.89
C PRO A 234 15.16 28.01 -13.99
N TYR A 235 16.03 27.73 -13.01
CA TYR A 235 16.84 26.51 -12.99
C TYR A 235 16.05 25.32 -12.45
N ILE A 236 15.29 25.52 -11.36
CA ILE A 236 14.58 24.42 -10.71
C ILE A 236 13.29 24.02 -11.44
N LYS A 237 12.65 24.91 -12.21
CA LYS A 237 11.42 24.58 -12.95
C LYS A 237 11.56 23.39 -13.90
N ASN A 238 12.76 23.15 -14.44
CA ASN A 238 12.99 22.02 -15.34
C ASN A 238 12.90 20.70 -14.58
N PHE A 239 13.38 20.64 -13.33
CA PHE A 239 13.21 19.47 -12.46
C PHE A 239 11.75 19.20 -12.16
N TYR A 240 10.94 20.25 -11.92
CA TYR A 240 9.49 20.09 -11.78
C TYR A 240 8.89 19.34 -12.98
N TRP A 241 9.21 19.76 -14.21
CA TRP A 241 8.71 19.11 -15.41
C TRP A 241 9.28 17.71 -15.63
N ILE A 242 10.54 17.45 -15.29
CA ILE A 242 11.11 16.09 -15.34
C ILE A 242 10.33 15.15 -14.42
N GLY A 243 10.15 15.53 -13.16
CA GLY A 243 9.37 14.73 -12.21
C GLY A 243 7.91 14.57 -12.64
N PHE A 244 7.33 15.63 -13.20
CA PHE A 244 5.93 15.61 -13.61
C PHE A 244 5.70 14.73 -14.84
N ILE A 245 6.56 14.81 -15.86
CA ILE A 245 6.51 13.94 -17.04
C ILE A 245 6.70 12.49 -16.64
N LEU A 246 7.67 12.19 -15.76
CA LEU A 246 7.87 10.85 -15.23
C LEU A 246 6.62 10.33 -14.52
N THR A 247 5.99 11.17 -13.69
CA THR A 247 4.72 10.84 -13.02
C THR A 247 3.60 10.53 -14.03
N ILE A 248 3.45 11.34 -15.08
CA ILE A 248 2.42 11.15 -16.11
C ILE A 248 2.62 9.83 -16.85
N ILE A 249 3.85 9.56 -17.31
CA ILE A 249 4.17 8.34 -18.08
C ILE A 249 3.86 7.10 -17.24
N LEU A 250 4.32 7.08 -15.99
CA LEU A 250 4.15 5.90 -15.12
C LEU A 250 2.71 5.74 -14.64
N TRP A 251 2.00 6.85 -14.36
CA TRP A 251 0.58 6.81 -14.06
C TRP A 251 -0.25 6.27 -15.22
N LEU A 252 0.04 6.70 -16.46
CA LEU A 252 -0.66 6.18 -17.64
C LEU A 252 -0.41 4.68 -17.84
N ALA A 253 0.83 4.22 -17.65
CA ALA A 253 1.17 2.80 -17.71
C ALA A 253 0.38 1.99 -16.68
N HIS A 254 0.26 2.50 -15.45
CA HIS A 254 -0.56 1.90 -14.41
C HIS A 254 -2.06 1.92 -14.76
N TYR A 255 -2.60 3.06 -15.19
CA TYR A 255 -4.01 3.20 -15.54
C TYR A 255 -4.45 2.27 -16.68
N ILE A 256 -3.60 2.06 -17.70
CA ILE A 256 -3.87 1.14 -18.81
C ILE A 256 -4.02 -0.31 -18.33
N SER A 257 -3.37 -0.69 -17.23
CA SER A 257 -3.50 -2.04 -16.66
C SER A 257 -4.87 -2.31 -16.05
N ASN A 258 -5.59 -1.28 -15.59
CA ASN A 258 -6.92 -1.41 -15.02
C ASN A 258 -7.77 -0.13 -15.28
N PRO A 259 -8.21 0.09 -16.54
CA PRO A 259 -8.85 1.34 -16.95
C PRO A 259 -10.28 1.52 -16.40
N LEU A 260 -10.88 0.47 -15.84
CA LEU A 260 -12.23 0.50 -15.26
C LEU A 260 -12.23 0.86 -13.78
N ASN A 261 -11.05 0.99 -13.15
CA ASN A 261 -10.95 1.40 -11.76
C ASN A 261 -11.47 2.84 -11.57
N ILE A 262 -12.57 3.00 -10.84
CA ILE A 262 -13.23 4.29 -10.61
C ILE A 262 -12.28 5.30 -9.96
N LEU A 263 -11.52 4.90 -8.94
CA LEU A 263 -10.53 5.75 -8.30
C LEU A 263 -9.39 6.11 -9.25
N GLY A 264 -8.97 5.18 -10.11
CA GLY A 264 -8.01 5.42 -11.19
C GLY A 264 -8.52 6.45 -12.21
N ILE A 265 -9.80 6.41 -12.57
CA ILE A 265 -10.44 7.40 -13.45
C ILE A 265 -10.43 8.78 -12.77
N ILE A 266 -10.87 8.87 -11.50
CA ILE A 266 -10.88 10.11 -10.74
C ILE A 266 -9.46 10.70 -10.64
N ASN A 267 -8.46 9.88 -10.32
CA ASN A 267 -7.10 10.35 -10.17
C ASN A 267 -6.49 10.80 -11.52
N THR A 268 -6.88 10.17 -12.62
CA THR A 268 -6.53 10.61 -13.99
C THR A 268 -7.13 11.98 -14.31
N LEU A 269 -8.38 12.25 -13.91
CA LEU A 269 -8.99 13.58 -14.06
C LEU A 269 -8.24 14.64 -13.25
N VAL A 270 -7.85 14.32 -12.01
CA VAL A 270 -7.00 15.20 -11.18
C VAL A 270 -5.67 15.48 -11.87
N LEU A 271 -5.03 14.46 -12.47
CA LEU A 271 -3.78 14.62 -13.22
C LEU A 271 -3.94 15.55 -14.43
N VAL A 272 -5.05 15.45 -15.17
CA VAL A 272 -5.34 16.36 -16.29
C VAL A 272 -5.48 17.80 -15.81
N ILE A 273 -6.17 18.03 -14.69
CA ILE A 273 -6.26 19.36 -14.07
C ILE A 273 -4.88 19.86 -13.65
N LEU A 274 -4.05 19.00 -13.06
CA LEU A 274 -2.65 19.33 -12.71
C LEU A 274 -1.86 19.75 -13.94
N VAL A 275 -1.99 19.07 -15.08
CA VAL A 275 -1.30 19.41 -16.33
C VAL A 275 -1.70 20.82 -16.79
N ILE A 276 -3.00 21.08 -16.86
CA ILE A 276 -3.54 22.38 -17.28
C ILE A 276 -3.08 23.51 -16.34
N MET A 277 -3.16 23.29 -15.02
CA MET A 277 -2.77 24.29 -14.03
C MET A 277 -1.26 24.54 -14.03
N SER A 278 -0.45 23.49 -14.17
CA SER A 278 1.00 23.58 -14.25
C SER A 278 1.45 24.36 -15.47
N TYR A 279 0.87 24.06 -16.62
CA TYR A 279 1.14 24.77 -17.87
C TYR A 279 0.78 26.26 -17.75
N ASN A 280 -0.39 26.55 -17.20
CA ASN A 280 -0.86 27.92 -16.96
C ASN A 280 0.00 28.70 -15.98
N LEU A 281 0.53 28.04 -14.94
CA LEU A 281 1.43 28.65 -13.97
C LEU A 281 2.82 28.90 -14.58
N ASN A 282 3.33 27.97 -15.38
CA ASN A 282 4.63 28.09 -16.05
C ASN A 282 4.69 29.29 -17.00
N LYS A 283 3.66 29.53 -17.81
CA LYS A 283 3.56 30.74 -18.66
C LYS A 283 3.67 32.04 -17.87
N LYS A 284 3.18 32.03 -16.63
CA LYS A 284 3.12 33.19 -15.75
C LYS A 284 4.42 33.41 -14.99
N PHE A 285 5.18 32.36 -14.72
CA PHE A 285 6.51 32.45 -14.12
C PHE A 285 7.55 33.15 -15.00
N ALA A 286 7.31 33.28 -16.32
CA ALA A 286 8.14 34.12 -17.18
C ALA A 286 8.05 35.63 -16.84
N ASN A 287 6.99 36.07 -16.15
CA ASN A 287 6.67 37.47 -15.90
C ASN A 287 6.48 37.79 -14.41
N ILE A 288 7.26 37.16 -13.51
CA ILE A 288 7.15 37.39 -12.07
C ILE A 288 7.63 38.80 -11.73
N THR A 289 6.80 39.54 -11.00
CA THR A 289 7.16 40.79 -10.31
C THR A 289 6.67 40.74 -8.87
N MET A 290 7.08 41.67 -8.00
CA MET A 290 6.61 41.74 -6.60
C MET A 290 5.08 41.67 -6.49
N ASP A 291 4.37 42.34 -7.40
CA ASP A 291 2.91 42.44 -7.39
C ASP A 291 2.21 41.19 -7.97
N LYS A 292 2.97 40.30 -8.62
CA LYS A 292 2.45 39.15 -9.38
C LYS A 292 3.13 37.82 -9.01
N LEU A 293 3.28 37.54 -7.71
CA LEU A 293 3.85 36.27 -7.21
C LEU A 293 2.96 35.01 -7.36
N TYR A 294 1.83 35.08 -8.08
CA TYR A 294 0.86 33.99 -8.37
C TYR A 294 0.55 32.99 -7.24
N LEU A 295 0.68 33.42 -5.98
CA LEU A 295 0.77 32.56 -4.80
C LEU A 295 -0.47 31.69 -4.58
N LYS A 296 -1.67 32.25 -4.81
CA LYS A 296 -2.94 31.51 -4.70
C LYS A 296 -2.98 30.31 -5.65
N ARG A 297 -2.43 30.45 -6.85
CA ARG A 297 -2.39 29.37 -7.86
C ARG A 297 -1.37 28.30 -7.49
N SER A 298 -0.20 28.71 -6.99
CA SER A 298 0.82 27.77 -6.50
C SER A 298 0.32 26.94 -5.32
N VAL A 299 -0.42 27.56 -4.38
CA VAL A 299 -1.05 26.83 -3.27
C VAL A 299 -2.13 25.88 -3.77
N ALA A 300 -3.00 26.31 -4.69
CA ALA A 300 -4.01 25.43 -5.28
C ALA A 300 -3.38 24.22 -6.01
N LEU A 301 -2.30 24.45 -6.77
CA LEU A 301 -1.55 23.38 -7.43
C LEU A 301 -0.91 22.41 -6.41
N TYR A 302 -0.38 22.94 -5.31
CA TYR A 302 0.20 22.13 -4.23
C TYR A 302 -0.85 21.23 -3.55
N VAL A 303 -2.04 21.77 -3.26
CA VAL A 303 -3.15 21.00 -2.69
C VAL A 303 -3.61 19.91 -3.66
N LEU A 304 -3.74 20.22 -4.95
CA LEU A 304 -4.11 19.23 -5.97
C LEU A 304 -3.06 18.13 -6.13
N TRP A 305 -1.77 18.44 -6.00
CA TRP A 305 -0.72 17.42 -6.00
C TRP A 305 -0.86 16.47 -4.81
N TRP A 306 -1.15 16.98 -3.62
CA TRP A 306 -1.40 16.11 -2.46
C TRP A 306 -2.65 15.26 -2.61
N LEU A 307 -3.71 15.80 -3.21
CA LEU A 307 -4.89 15.01 -3.57
C LEU A 307 -4.53 13.89 -4.56
N PHE A 308 -3.73 14.20 -5.59
CA PHE A 308 -3.24 13.20 -6.54
C PHE A 308 -2.42 12.12 -5.85
N VAL A 309 -1.49 12.48 -4.95
CA VAL A 309 -0.68 11.52 -4.20
C VAL A 309 -1.54 10.61 -3.33
N PHE A 310 -2.49 11.18 -2.60
CA PHE A 310 -3.42 10.41 -1.77
C PHE A 310 -4.17 9.38 -2.61
N LEU A 311 -4.77 9.80 -3.72
CA LEU A 311 -5.47 8.90 -4.63
C LEU A 311 -4.52 7.87 -5.28
N THR A 312 -3.32 8.26 -5.67
CA THR A 312 -2.31 7.36 -6.24
C THR A 312 -1.97 6.22 -5.28
N VAL A 313 -1.75 6.51 -4.00
CA VAL A 313 -1.44 5.49 -2.98
C VAL A 313 -2.61 4.53 -2.76
N THR A 314 -3.85 4.99 -2.92
CA THR A 314 -5.05 4.12 -2.77
C THR A 314 -5.30 3.23 -3.99
N VAL A 315 -4.75 3.55 -5.15
CA VAL A 315 -5.03 2.86 -6.42
C VAL A 315 -3.92 1.87 -6.82
N ILE A 316 -2.69 2.10 -6.34
CA ILE A 316 -1.47 1.32 -6.61
C ILE A 316 -1.28 0.19 -5.59
#